data_AF-A0A371K8Y7-F1
#
_entry.id   AF-A0A371K8Y7-F1
#
_cell.length_a   1.000
_cell.length_b   1.000
_cell.length_c   1.000
_cell.angle_alpha   90.00
_cell.angle_beta   90.00
_cell.angle_gamma   90.00
#
_symmetry.space_group_name_H-M   'P 1'
#
loop_
_entity.id
_entity.type
_entity.pdbx_description
1 polymer ?
#
loop_
_entity_poly.entity_id
_entity_poly.type
_entity_poly.pdbx_seq_one_letter_code
_entity_poly.pdbx_strand_id
1 'polypeptide(L)'
;MSTEKKRVQFRAPNRLIDRADALAAVLGEDRTDVLVTALREYLQDAAHDDTLVQEIADAYYDNEITFQQLKALVGAEEAANLRVLKQQLDEDFIDEVADV
;
A
#
# COMPACT_ATOMS: atom_id res chain seq x y z
N MET A 1 6.75 -20.73 -8.62
CA MET A 1 7.07 -19.41 -9.20
C MET A 1 8.08 -18.77 -8.27
N SER A 2 9.34 -18.63 -8.70
CA SER A 2 10.34 -17.92 -7.91
C SER A 2 9.90 -16.46 -7.82
N THR A 3 9.42 -16.03 -6.65
CA THR A 3 9.16 -14.62 -6.38
C THR A 3 10.48 -13.90 -6.54
N GLU A 4 10.64 -13.12 -7.62
CA GLU A 4 11.83 -12.30 -7.81
C GLU A 4 12.00 -11.40 -6.58
N LYS A 5 13.11 -11.58 -5.88
CA LYS A 5 13.44 -10.78 -4.70
C LYS A 5 14.23 -9.56 -5.16
N LYS A 6 13.72 -8.37 -4.86
CA LYS A 6 14.48 -7.12 -5.05
C LYS A 6 15.31 -6.85 -3.80
N ARG A 7 16.64 -6.77 -3.94
CA ARG A 7 17.52 -6.36 -2.84
C ARG A 7 17.38 -4.86 -2.60
N VAL A 8 17.12 -4.47 -1.37
CA VAL A 8 16.99 -3.07 -0.94
C VAL A 8 17.96 -2.76 0.20
N GLN A 9 18.43 -1.52 0.29
CA GLN A 9 19.20 -1.04 1.42
C GLN A 9 18.28 -0.26 2.35
N PHE A 10 18.18 -0.68 3.60
CA PHE A 10 17.34 -0.06 4.61
C PHE A 10 18.20 0.55 5.72
N ARG A 11 17.88 1.77 6.14
CA ARG A 11 18.49 2.42 7.31
C ARG A 11 17.46 2.49 8.41
N ALA A 12 17.78 1.95 9.57
CA ALA A 12 16.93 1.99 10.75
C ALA A 12 17.74 2.30 12.01
N PRO A 13 17.09 2.77 13.07
CA PRO A 13 17.71 2.91 14.39
C PRO A 13 18.27 1.57 14.86
N ASN A 14 19.48 1.57 15.42
CA ASN A 14 20.13 0.34 15.93
C ASN A 14 19.21 -0.46 16.85
N ARG A 15 18.52 0.21 17.78
CA ARG A 15 17.59 -0.44 18.72
C ARG A 15 16.48 -1.23 18.05
N LEU A 16 15.99 -0.80 16.88
CA LEU A 16 14.95 -1.52 16.15
C LEU A 16 15.52 -2.80 15.54
N ILE A 17 16.71 -2.70 14.94
CA ILE A 17 17.42 -3.84 14.35
C ILE A 17 17.79 -4.86 15.44
N ASP A 18 18.29 -4.41 16.58
CA ASP A 18 18.63 -5.29 17.71
C ASP A 18 17.42 -6.09 18.21
N ARG A 19 16.23 -5.45 18.26
CA ARG A 19 14.98 -6.12 18.64
C ARG A 19 14.54 -7.14 17.60
N ALA A 20 14.66 -6.82 16.31
CA ALA A 20 14.35 -7.75 15.24
C ALA A 20 15.30 -8.96 15.23
N ASP A 21 16.60 -8.73 15.43
CA ASP A 21 17.62 -9.80 15.51
C ASP A 21 17.37 -10.71 16.72
N ALA A 22 17.01 -10.14 17.88
CA ALA A 22 16.65 -10.92 19.07
C ALA A 22 15.39 -11.78 18.85
N LEU A 23 14.36 -11.22 18.19
CA LEU A 23 13.16 -11.96 17.84
C LEU A 23 13.45 -13.09 16.85
N ALA A 24 14.26 -12.81 15.83
CA ALA A 24 14.69 -13.80 14.84
C ALA A 24 15.39 -14.99 15.51
N ALA A 25 16.28 -14.73 16.49
CA ALA A 25 16.96 -15.77 17.25
C ALA A 25 16.00 -16.65 18.09
N VAL A 26 14.92 -16.07 18.65
CA VAL A 26 13.89 -16.81 19.40
C VAL A 26 13.05 -17.69 18.46
N LEU A 27 12.74 -17.19 17.27
CA LEU A 27 11.93 -17.90 16.27
C LEU A 27 12.74 -18.92 15.45
N GLY A 28 14.08 -18.84 15.48
CA GLY A 28 14.95 -19.67 14.65
C GLY A 28 14.93 -19.26 13.16
N GLU A 29 14.64 -17.99 12.90
CA GLU A 29 14.50 -17.41 11.55
C GLU A 29 15.61 -16.38 11.27
N ASP A 30 15.73 -15.94 10.01
CA ASP A 30 16.60 -14.83 9.66
C ASP A 30 15.89 -13.49 9.89
N ARG A 31 16.65 -12.43 10.18
CA ARG A 31 16.10 -11.05 10.28
C ARG A 31 15.26 -10.68 9.05
N THR A 32 15.66 -11.14 7.86
CA THR A 32 14.92 -10.86 6.63
C THR A 32 13.50 -11.39 6.69
N ASP A 33 13.28 -12.57 7.26
CA ASP A 33 11.95 -13.18 7.36
C ASP A 33 11.08 -12.40 8.35
N VAL A 34 11.64 -12.02 9.51
CA VAL A 34 10.95 -11.14 10.48
C VAL A 34 10.51 -9.82 9.83
N LEU A 35 11.41 -9.18 9.07
CA LEU A 35 11.10 -7.92 8.38
C LEU A 35 10.07 -8.10 7.27
N VAL A 36 10.13 -9.19 6.51
CA VAL A 36 9.17 -9.48 5.44
C VAL A 36 7.79 -9.76 6.03
N THR A 37 7.71 -10.51 7.12
CA THR A 37 6.45 -10.78 7.84
C THR A 37 5.84 -9.48 8.36
N ALA A 38 6.61 -8.69 9.09
CA ALA A 38 6.12 -7.41 9.62
C ALA A 38 5.65 -6.45 8.50
N LEU A 39 6.35 -6.41 7.37
CA LEU A 39 5.94 -5.58 6.23
C LEU A 39 4.65 -6.10 5.59
N ARG A 40 4.48 -7.42 5.47
CA ARG A 40 3.25 -8.02 4.92
C ARG A 40 2.05 -7.76 5.82
N GLU A 41 2.21 -7.95 7.12
CA GLU A 41 1.17 -7.68 8.11
C GLU A 41 0.78 -6.20 8.07
N TYR A 42 1.75 -5.29 8.10
CA TYR A 42 1.48 -3.85 8.02
C TYR A 42 0.72 -3.48 6.73
N LEU A 43 1.13 -3.99 5.56
CA LEU A 43 0.45 -3.71 4.30
C LEU A 43 -0.95 -4.34 4.23
N GLN A 44 -1.15 -5.49 4.86
CA GLN A 44 -2.46 -6.11 4.94
C GLN A 44 -3.39 -5.30 5.84
N ASP A 45 -2.93 -4.90 7.03
CA ASP A 45 -3.71 -4.10 7.97
C ASP A 45 -4.06 -2.73 7.37
N ALA A 46 -3.10 -2.11 6.68
CA ALA A 46 -3.29 -0.88 5.92
C ALA A 46 -4.44 -0.97 4.91
N ALA A 47 -4.61 -2.12 4.24
CA ALA A 47 -5.70 -2.32 3.27
C ALA A 47 -7.08 -2.50 3.92
N HIS A 48 -7.15 -2.69 5.25
CA HIS A 48 -8.40 -2.89 6.00
C HIS A 48 -8.69 -1.73 6.98
N ASP A 49 -7.88 -0.68 6.96
CA ASP A 49 -8.12 0.55 7.72
C ASP A 49 -8.85 1.56 6.81
N ASP A 50 -10.14 1.75 7.06
CA ASP A 50 -11.00 2.66 6.28
C ASP A 50 -10.40 4.07 6.17
N THR A 51 -9.72 4.56 7.21
CA THR A 51 -9.07 5.89 7.20
C THR A 51 -7.94 5.92 6.17
N LEU A 52 -7.13 4.87 6.15
CA LEU A 52 -5.98 4.78 5.26
C LEU A 52 -6.41 4.47 3.82
N VAL A 53 -7.48 3.69 3.64
CA VAL A 53 -8.11 3.47 2.33
C VAL A 53 -8.59 4.79 1.74
N GLN A 54 -9.18 5.67 2.56
CA GLN A 54 -9.58 7.01 2.13
C GLN A 54 -8.37 7.84 1.67
N GLU A 55 -7.27 7.87 2.44
CA GLU A 55 -6.04 8.58 2.05
C GLU A 55 -5.44 8.03 0.74
N ILE A 56 -5.49 6.71 0.54
CA ILE A 56 -5.05 6.06 -0.71
C ILE A 56 -5.97 6.45 -1.88
N ALA A 57 -7.28 6.55 -1.65
CA ALA A 57 -8.24 6.98 -2.67
C ALA A 57 -8.00 8.43 -3.09
N ASP A 58 -7.77 9.33 -2.13
CA ASP A 58 -7.46 10.73 -2.38
C ASP A 58 -6.18 10.86 -3.23
N ALA A 59 -5.10 10.15 -2.86
CA ALA A 59 -3.87 10.10 -3.64
C ALA A 59 -4.09 9.56 -5.07
N TYR A 60 -5.05 8.65 -5.28
CA TYR A 60 -5.41 8.17 -6.60
C TYR A 60 -6.21 9.20 -7.40
N TYR A 61 -7.14 9.91 -6.77
CA TYR A 61 -7.91 10.99 -7.40
C TYR A 61 -6.98 12.14 -7.83
N ASP A 62 -6.00 12.48 -7.00
CA ASP A 62 -4.97 13.49 -7.28
C ASP A 62 -3.87 13.03 -8.27
N ASN A 63 -3.96 11.78 -8.76
CA ASN A 63 -2.99 11.16 -9.68
C ASN A 63 -1.56 11.00 -9.10
N GLU A 64 -1.40 11.01 -7.78
CA GLU A 64 -0.12 10.74 -7.12
C GLU A 64 0.28 9.27 -7.23
N ILE A 65 -0.71 8.38 -7.30
CA ILE A 65 -0.52 6.95 -7.54
C ILE A 65 -1.24 6.49 -8.80
N THR A 66 -0.64 5.51 -9.47
CA THR A 66 -1.23 4.85 -10.63
C THR A 66 -2.28 3.82 -10.21
N PHE A 67 -3.18 3.45 -11.13
CA PHE A 67 -4.14 2.37 -10.92
C PHE A 67 -3.49 1.03 -10.56
N GLN A 68 -2.26 0.76 -11.04
CA GLN A 68 -1.53 -0.47 -10.66
C GLN A 68 -1.04 -0.42 -9.22
N GLN A 69 -0.60 0.74 -8.74
CA GLN A 69 -0.21 0.94 -7.35
C GLN A 69 -1.43 0.86 -6.44
N LEU A 70 -2.55 1.49 -6.82
CA LEU A 70 -3.82 1.37 -6.10
C LEU A 70 -4.23 -0.09 -5.94
N LYS A 71 -4.26 -0.84 -7.04
CA LYS A 71 -4.58 -2.28 -7.04
C LYS A 71 -3.65 -3.12 -6.16
N ALA A 72 -2.39 -2.73 -6.03
CA ALA A 72 -1.43 -3.41 -5.15
C ALA A 72 -1.64 -3.11 -3.66
N LEU A 73 -2.29 -1.98 -3.34
CA LEU A 73 -2.57 -1.56 -1.96
C LEU A 73 -3.93 -2.06 -1.47
N VAL A 74 -5.01 -1.80 -2.21
CA VAL A 74 -6.39 -2.10 -1.78
C VAL A 74 -7.01 -3.35 -2.44
N GLY A 75 -6.28 -3.98 -3.36
CA GLY A 75 -6.77 -5.12 -4.12
C GLY A 75 -7.53 -4.74 -5.39
N ALA A 76 -7.92 -5.77 -6.16
CA ALA A 76 -8.50 -5.59 -7.49
C ALA A 76 -9.92 -5.03 -7.49
N GLU A 77 -10.73 -5.46 -6.53
CA GLU A 77 -12.13 -5.08 -6.41
C GLU A 77 -12.26 -3.63 -5.96
N GLU A 78 -11.63 -3.29 -4.84
CA GLU A 78 -11.69 -1.93 -4.29
C GLU A 78 -11.09 -0.89 -5.24
N ALA A 79 -9.96 -1.22 -5.88
CA ALA A 79 -9.38 -0.34 -6.89
C ALA A 79 -10.34 -0.10 -8.08
N ALA A 80 -11.11 -1.11 -8.49
CA ALA A 80 -12.08 -0.96 -9.56
C ALA A 80 -13.24 -0.05 -9.15
N ASN A 81 -13.74 -0.18 -7.92
CA ASN A 81 -14.76 0.70 -7.35
C ASN A 81 -14.27 2.15 -7.37
N LEU A 82 -13.08 2.41 -6.82
CA LEU A 82 -12.49 3.74 -6.79
C LEU A 82 -12.26 4.33 -8.18
N ARG A 83 -11.90 3.51 -9.18
CA ARG A 83 -11.76 3.95 -10.57
C ARG A 83 -13.09 4.40 -11.18
N VAL A 84 -14.17 3.67 -10.90
CA VAL A 84 -15.51 4.06 -11.38
C VAL A 84 -15.93 5.38 -10.73
N LEU A 85 -15.69 5.54 -9.42
CA LEU A 85 -15.97 6.81 -8.73
C LEU A 85 -15.17 7.97 -9.33
N LYS A 86 -13.88 7.77 -9.63
CA LYS A 86 -13.06 8.81 -10.29
C LYS A 86 -13.66 9.24 -11.63
N GLN A 87 -14.09 8.29 -12.45
CA GLN A 87 -14.69 8.56 -13.75
C GLN A 87 -16.01 9.33 -13.63
N GLN A 88 -16.85 8.97 -12.66
CA GLN A 88 -18.09 9.68 -12.39
C GLN A 88 -17.83 11.12 -11.95
N LEU A 89 -16.87 11.33 -11.04
CA LEU A 89 -16.48 12.68 -10.61
C LEU A 89 -15.93 13.53 -11.77
N ASP A 90 -15.13 12.93 -12.64
CA ASP A 90 -14.61 13.63 -13.83
C ASP A 90 -15.72 13.96 -14.84
N GLU A 91 -16.69 13.05 -15.06
CA GLU A 91 -17.86 13.27 -15.94
C GLU A 91 -18.82 14.32 -15.37
N ASP A 92 -19.15 14.26 -14.08
CA ASP A 92 -19.99 15.24 -13.38
C ASP A 92 -19.31 16.62 -13.37
N PHE A 93 -17.98 16.67 -13.18
CA PHE A 93 -17.22 17.91 -13.27
C PHE A 93 -17.31 18.51 -14.67
N ILE A 94 -17.17 17.71 -15.73
CA ILE A 94 -17.28 18.17 -17.12
C ILE A 94 -18.66 18.75 -17.42
N ASP A 95 -19.74 18.16 -16.89
CA ASP A 95 -21.10 18.66 -17.09
C ASP A 95 -21.32 20.00 -16.36
N GLU A 96 -20.74 20.18 -15.16
CA GLU A 96 -20.81 21.44 -14.42
C GLU A 96 -20.03 22.60 -15.10
N VAL A 97 -18.89 22.32 -15.74
CA VAL A 97 -18.15 23.37 -16.49
C VAL A 97 -18.72 23.65 -17.87
N ALA A 98 -19.49 22.73 -18.47
CA ALA A 98 -20.08 22.89 -19.79
C ALA A 98 -21.30 23.82 -19.83
N ASP A 99 -21.90 24.09 -18.66
CA ASP A 99 -23.09 24.94 -18.50
C ASP A 99 -22.78 26.43 -18.14
N VAL A 100 -21.53 26.90 -18.28
CA VAL A 100 -21.10 28.29 -18.01
C VAL A 100 -20.70 29.07 -19.27
#